data_AF-A0A834I1A9-F1
#
_entry.id   AF-A0A834I1A9-F1
#
_cell.length_a   1.000
_cell.length_b   1.000
_cell.length_c   1.000
_cell.angle_alpha   90.00
_cell.angle_beta   90.00
_cell.angle_gamma   90.00
#
_symmetry.space_group_name_H-M   'P 1'
#
loop_
_entity.id
_entity.type
_entity.pdbx_description
1 polymer ?
#
loop_
_entity_poly.entity_id
_entity_poly.type
_entity_poly.pdbx_seq_one_letter_code
_entity_poly.pdbx_strand_id
1 'polypeptide(L)' 'RTQQEPELLDTTREESLYNSQFNRRYPTKIVIHGFGGGRNLSPSTDMRDAYFYRGNYNIIIVDYGTLVKEPCLS' A
#
# COMPACT_ATOMS: atom_id res chain seq x y z
N ARG A 1 7.60 -4.46 11.05
CA ARG A 1 7.61 -5.66 10.18
C ARG A 1 6.91 -5.37 8.85
N THR A 2 5.61 -5.01 8.85
CA THR A 2 4.82 -4.76 7.64
C THR A 2 5.32 -3.61 6.74
N GLN A 3 6.15 -2.70 7.27
CA GLN A 3 6.84 -1.67 6.50
C GLN A 3 7.73 -2.22 5.38
N GLN A 4 8.43 -3.33 5.66
CA GLN A 4 9.40 -3.94 4.74
C GLN A 4 8.79 -5.20 4.07
N GLU A 5 8.01 -5.97 4.84
CA GLU A 5 7.34 -7.19 4.37
C GLU A 5 5.82 -7.02 4.47
N PRO A 6 5.14 -6.54 3.40
CA PRO A 6 3.70 -6.32 3.45
C PRO A 6 2.93 -7.65 3.43
N GLU A 7 1.71 -7.61 3.97
CA GLU A 7 0.74 -8.69 3.84
C GLU A 7 -0.22 -8.37 2.67
N LEU A 8 -0.56 -9.39 1.87
CA LEU A 8 -1.53 -9.23 0.80
C LEU A 8 -2.96 -9.23 1.38
N LEU A 9 -3.67 -8.12 1.20
CA LEU A 9 -5.12 -8.07 1.40
C LEU A 9 -5.81 -8.43 0.08
N ASP A 10 -6.56 -9.52 0.08
CA ASP A 10 -7.24 -10.07 -1.08
C ASP A 10 -8.73 -9.75 -0.99
N THR A 11 -9.21 -8.90 -1.89
CA THR A 11 -10.61 -8.43 -1.89
C THR A 11 -11.62 -9.52 -2.23
N THR A 12 -11.17 -10.68 -2.73
CA THR A 12 -12.02 -11.84 -3.00
C THR A 12 -12.12 -12.80 -1.81
N ARG A 13 -11.31 -12.56 -0.76
CA ARG A 13 -11.13 -13.42 0.40
C ARG A 13 -11.13 -12.60 1.69
N GLU A 14 -12.30 -12.47 2.30
CA GLU A 14 -12.52 -11.64 3.49
C GLU A 14 -11.58 -12.03 4.65
N GLU A 15 -11.23 -13.31 4.76
CA GLU A 15 -10.31 -13.80 5.79
C GLU A 15 -8.90 -13.22 5.68
N SER A 16 -8.50 -12.72 4.50
CA SER A 16 -7.20 -12.04 4.33
C SER A 16 -7.10 -10.77 5.18
N LEU A 17 -8.21 -10.07 5.42
CA LEU A 17 -8.24 -8.91 6.31
C LEU A 17 -8.10 -9.34 7.78
N TYR A 18 -8.87 -10.34 8.21
CA TYR A 18 -8.89 -10.78 9.60
C TYR A 18 -7.61 -11.52 10.02
N ASN A 19 -6.93 -12.16 9.07
CA ASN A 19 -5.66 -12.85 9.31
C ASN A 19 -4.43 -11.94 9.15
N SER A 20 -4.63 -10.67 8.79
CA SER A 20 -3.56 -9.66 8.70
C SER A 20 -3.32 -8.95 10.03
N GLN A 21 -2.34 -8.07 10.06
CA GLN A 21 -2.09 -7.14 11.17
C GLN A 21 -3.03 -5.93 11.21
N PHE A 22 -4.12 -5.93 10.42
CA PHE A 22 -5.09 -4.84 10.42
C PHE A 22 -5.68 -4.61 11.82
N ASN A 23 -5.65 -3.37 12.28
CA ASN A 23 -6.17 -3.00 13.60
C ASN A 23 -7.26 -1.93 13.47
N ARG A 24 -8.49 -2.29 13.85
CA ARG A 24 -9.67 -1.41 13.79
C ARG A 24 -9.55 -0.14 14.64
N ARG A 25 -8.64 -0.09 15.61
CA ARG A 25 -8.38 1.09 16.45
C ARG A 25 -7.47 2.12 15.77
N TYR A 26 -6.75 1.72 14.73
CA TYR A 26 -5.82 2.60 14.02
C TYR A 26 -6.49 3.23 12.80
N PRO A 27 -6.21 4.51 12.48
CA PRO A 27 -6.75 5.13 11.28
C PRO A 27 -6.22 4.42 10.02
N THR A 28 -7.08 4.28 9.02
CA THR A 28 -6.73 3.66 7.74
C THR A 28 -6.40 4.71 6.69
N LYS A 29 -5.32 4.47 5.93
CA LYS A 29 -4.88 5.26 4.78
C LYS A 29 -4.79 4.34 3.57
N ILE A 30 -5.55 4.65 2.53
CA ILE A 30 -5.49 3.94 1.25
C ILE A 30 -4.70 4.83 0.29
N VAL A 31 -3.61 4.28 -0.26
CA VAL A 31 -2.74 4.93 -1.23
C VAL A 31 -2.92 4.24 -2.57
N ILE A 32 -3.29 4.99 -3.59
CA ILE A 32 -3.46 4.49 -4.96
C ILE A 32 -2.46 5.26 -5.82
N HIS A 33 -1.46 4.57 -6.34
CA HIS A 33 -0.46 5.22 -7.22
C HIS A 33 -1.06 5.49 -8.61
N GLY A 34 -0.29 6.06 -9.53
CA GLY A 34 -0.73 6.35 -10.91
C GLY A 34 0.29 5.89 -11.94
N PHE A 35 0.38 6.64 -13.03
CA PHE A 35 1.36 6.51 -14.10
C PHE A 35 2.78 6.24 -13.60
N GLY A 36 3.40 5.16 -14.10
CA GLY A 36 4.77 4.76 -13.74
C GLY A 36 4.96 4.37 -12.27
N GLY A 37 3.89 4.39 -11.48
CA GLY A 37 3.94 4.20 -10.05
C GLY A 37 3.93 2.73 -9.64
N GLY A 38 4.20 2.52 -8.35
CA GLY A 38 4.13 1.21 -7.72
C GLY A 38 4.26 1.34 -6.20
N ARG A 39 4.04 0.23 -5.49
CA ARG A 39 4.09 0.22 -4.01
C ARG A 39 5.48 0.54 -3.43
N ASN A 40 6.54 0.29 -4.20
CA ASN A 40 7.93 0.47 -3.79
C ASN A 40 8.59 1.68 -4.46
N LEU A 41 7.82 2.53 -5.15
CA LEU A 41 8.30 3.72 -5.82
C LEU A 41 7.78 4.96 -5.10
N SER A 42 8.58 6.02 -5.08
CA SER A 42 8.12 7.33 -4.61
C SER A 42 6.93 7.79 -5.46
N PRO A 43 5.88 8.41 -4.87
CA PRO A 43 5.78 8.84 -3.47
C PRO A 43 5.16 7.80 -2.52
N SER A 44 4.88 6.57 -2.95
CA SER A 44 4.23 5.55 -2.11
C SER A 44 5.05 5.21 -0.86
N THR A 45 6.38 5.06 -1.02
CA THR A 45 7.34 4.83 0.07
C THR A 45 7.37 6.01 1.03
N ASP A 46 7.42 7.23 0.50
CA ASP A 46 7.58 8.45 1.29
C ASP A 46 6.36 8.72 2.16
N MET A 47 5.16 8.52 1.59
CA MET A 47 3.91 8.60 2.36
C MET A 47 3.84 7.52 3.44
N ARG A 48 4.23 6.28 3.12
CA ARG A 48 4.24 5.18 4.09
C ARG A 48 5.13 5.51 5.28
N ASP A 49 6.35 5.96 5.02
CA ASP A 49 7.33 6.30 6.05
C ASP A 49 6.86 7.49 6.89
N ALA A 50 6.29 8.52 6.26
CA ALA A 50 5.75 9.68 6.95
C ALA A 50 4.58 9.34 7.90
N TYR A 51 3.67 8.44 7.49
CA TYR A 51 2.58 8.00 8.36
C TYR A 51 3.10 7.16 9.53
N PHE A 52 4.02 6.23 9.29
CA PHE A 52 4.61 5.43 10.35
C PHE A 52 5.44 6.26 11.35
N TYR A 53 6.08 7.33 10.89
CA TYR A 53 6.75 8.28 11.78
C TYR A 53 5.76 9.01 12.71
N ARG A 54 4.55 9.32 12.21
CA ARG A 54 3.51 10.02 12.99
C ARG A 54 2.77 9.12 13.98
N GLY A 55 2.76 7.80 13.76
CA GLY A 55 2.16 6.86 14.69
C GLY A 55 1.63 5.60 14.03
N ASN A 56 0.63 5.01 14.67
CA ASN A 56 0.06 3.73 14.26
C ASN A 56 -1.06 3.93 13.24
N TYR A 57 -0.89 3.38 12.04
CA TYR A 57 -1.84 3.44 10.94
C TYR A 57 -1.95 2.09 10.24
N ASN A 58 -3.14 1.80 9.69
CA ASN A 58 -3.28 0.78 8.66
C ASN A 58 -3.01 1.46 7.31
N ILE A 59 -1.87 1.17 6.68
CA ILE A 59 -1.52 1.74 5.37
C ILE A 59 -1.71 0.65 4.32
N ILE A 60 -2.63 0.85 3.39
CA ILE A 60 -2.97 -0.09 2.32
C ILE A 60 -2.59 0.57 1.00
N ILE A 61 -1.63 0.00 0.28
CA ILE A 61 -1.23 0.49 -1.05
C ILE A 61 -1.87 -0.42 -2.10
N VAL A 62 -2.67 0.16 -2.99
CA VAL A 62 -3.24 -0.54 -4.14
C VAL A 62 -2.18 -0.54 -5.24
N ASP A 63 -1.53 -1.69 -5.45
CA ASP A 63 -0.50 -1.87 -6.47
C ASP A 63 -1.10 -2.44 -7.75
N TYR A 64 -1.19 -1.60 -8.77
CA TYR A 64 -1.69 -1.95 -10.10
C TYR A 64 -0.69 -1.53 -11.20
N GLY A 65 0.61 -1.47 -10.85
CA GLY A 65 1.68 -1.01 -11.75
C GLY A 65 1.75 -1.73 -13.09
N THR A 66 1.24 -2.97 -13.18
CA THR A 66 1.15 -3.71 -14.44
C THR A 66 0.19 -3.08 -15.46
N LEU A 67 -0.80 -2.29 -15.01
CA LEU A 67 -1.82 -1.63 -15.82
C LEU A 67 -1.51 -0.16 -16.14
N VAL A 68 -0.54 0.45 -15.46
CA VAL A 68 -0.18 1.87 -15.59
C VAL A 68 1.31 2.07 -15.86
N LYS A 69 1.89 1.18 -16.66
CA LYS A 69 3.26 1.31 -17.13
C LYS A 69 3.43 2.61 -17.92
N GLU A 70 4.58 3.23 -17.78
CA GLU A 70 4.95 4.34 -18.65
C GLU A 70 4.93 3.86 -20.11
N PRO A 71 4.37 4.64 -21.05
CA PRO A 71 4.43 4.32 -22.45
C PRO A 71 5.90 4.27 -22.88
N CYS A 72 6.21 3.39 -23.84
CA CYS A 72 7.50 3.45 -24.53
C CYS A 72 7.59 4.80 -25.25
N LEU A 73 8.28 5.77 -24.64
CA LEU A 73 8.64 7.01 -25.31
C LEU A 73 9.72 6.65 -26.34
N SER A 74 9.36 6.78 -27.61
CA SER A 74 10.25 6.54 -28.75
C SER A 74 10.99 7.81 -29.13
#